data_AF-A0A3D2IEU4-F1
#
_entry.id   AF-A0A3D2IEU4-F1
#
_cell.length_a   1.000
_cell.length_b   1.000
_cell.length_c   1.000
_cell.angle_alpha   90.00
_cell.angle_beta   90.00
_cell.angle_gamma   90.00
#
_symmetry.space_group_name_H-M   'P 1'
#
loop_
_entity.id
_entity.type
_entity.pdbx_description
1 polymer ?
#
loop_
_entity_poly.entity_id
_entity_poly.type
_entity_poly.pdbx_seq_one_letter_code
_entity_poly.pdbx_strand_id
1 'polypeptide(L)'
;FYQYARNLGFGAETNIDLSGEVAGILNKPYDWSLVSLPWMSHGYEVLATPLQVAQAYAAFANEGMLMRPYLVDKIEDQNGNIVLDNTPVEIRRVARKNTLQKILPIFESVVTDSGTGEWAQIDGLRIAGKTGTAKKVYQGRYSNKYLASFVGFFPAEDPKYVCLIMLNEPKT
;
A
#
# COMPACT_ATOMS: atom_id res chain seq x y z
N PHE A 1 2.39 -15.31 -8.37
CA PHE A 1 1.74 -13.98 -8.20
C PHE A 1 0.75 -13.96 -7.04
N TYR A 2 -0.38 -14.70 -7.09
CA TYR A 2 -1.44 -14.64 -6.07
C TYR A 2 -0.94 -14.71 -4.63
N GLN A 3 -0.05 -15.67 -4.33
CA GLN A 3 0.52 -15.82 -3.00
C GLN A 3 1.28 -14.56 -2.53
N TYR A 4 2.01 -13.87 -3.41
CA TYR A 4 2.68 -12.62 -3.07
C TYR A 4 1.66 -11.51 -2.77
N ALA A 5 0.66 -11.32 -3.63
CA ALA A 5 -0.40 -10.33 -3.41
C ALA A 5 -1.17 -10.60 -2.11
N ARG A 6 -1.49 -11.88 -1.85
CA ARG A 6 -2.17 -12.31 -0.63
C ARG A 6 -1.31 -12.11 0.61
N ASN A 7 -0.02 -12.43 0.54
CA ASN A 7 0.91 -12.23 1.65
C ASN A 7 1.08 -10.74 1.98
N LEU A 8 1.01 -9.86 0.99
CA LEU A 8 1.00 -8.40 1.16
C LEU A 8 -0.30 -7.86 1.79
N GLY A 9 -1.32 -8.70 1.98
CA GLY A 9 -2.58 -8.33 2.65
C GLY A 9 -3.75 -8.11 1.68
N PHE A 10 -3.55 -8.15 0.36
CA PHE A 10 -4.64 -7.89 -0.58
C PHE A 10 -5.72 -8.99 -0.54
N GLY A 11 -6.98 -8.55 -0.65
CA GLY A 11 -8.17 -9.40 -0.53
C GLY A 11 -8.51 -9.81 0.91
N ALA A 12 -7.86 -9.23 1.92
CA ALA A 12 -8.12 -9.49 3.36
C ALA A 12 -8.23 -8.17 4.11
N GLU A 13 -9.06 -8.17 5.15
CA GLU A 13 -9.06 -7.10 6.15
C GLU A 13 -7.68 -7.01 6.81
N THR A 14 -7.24 -5.77 7.04
CA THR A 14 -6.01 -5.46 7.77
C THR A 14 -6.18 -5.71 9.27
N ASN A 15 -7.43 -5.82 9.74
CA ASN A 15 -7.83 -5.89 11.15
C ASN A 15 -7.46 -4.61 11.91
N ILE A 16 -7.64 -3.47 11.25
CA ILE A 16 -7.59 -2.17 11.93
C ILE A 16 -8.75 -2.10 12.92
N ASP A 17 -8.56 -1.39 14.01
CA ASP A 17 -9.53 -1.10 15.06
C ASP A 17 -10.59 -0.06 14.63
N LEU A 18 -10.95 -0.04 13.34
CA LEU A 18 -11.94 0.84 12.74
C LEU A 18 -13.12 0.03 12.20
N SER A 19 -14.33 0.46 12.51
CA SER A 19 -15.55 -0.16 11.96
C SER A 19 -15.70 0.08 10.46
N GLY A 20 -16.22 -0.91 9.73
CA GLY A 20 -16.54 -0.78 8.31
C GLY A 20 -15.35 -1.05 7.38
N GLU A 21 -14.30 -1.69 7.87
CA GLU A 21 -13.23 -2.21 7.02
C GLU A 21 -13.80 -3.19 5.97
N VAL A 22 -13.22 -3.17 4.78
CA VAL A 22 -13.53 -4.10 3.70
C VAL A 22 -12.26 -4.79 3.22
N ALA A 23 -12.38 -6.07 2.84
CA ALA A 23 -11.24 -6.88 2.41
C ALA A 23 -10.68 -6.52 1.03
N GLY A 24 -11.36 -5.67 0.24
CA GLY A 24 -11.05 -5.51 -1.18
C GLY A 24 -11.40 -6.77 -1.99
N ILE A 25 -10.86 -6.89 -3.20
CA ILE A 25 -11.09 -8.04 -4.10
C ILE A 25 -9.75 -8.50 -4.70
N LEU A 26 -9.44 -9.79 -4.47
CA LEU A 26 -8.35 -10.51 -5.11
C LEU A 26 -8.87 -11.89 -5.53
N ASN A 27 -9.15 -12.07 -6.82
CA ASN A 27 -9.70 -13.32 -7.36
C ASN A 27 -8.70 -14.47 -7.17
N LYS A 28 -9.20 -15.68 -6.88
CA LYS A 28 -8.36 -16.86 -6.68
C LYS A 28 -7.87 -17.39 -8.04
N PRO A 29 -6.73 -18.12 -8.08
CA PRO A 29 -6.14 -18.55 -9.34
C PRO A 29 -7.06 -19.38 -10.26
N TYR A 30 -8.02 -20.12 -9.70
CA TYR A 30 -8.98 -20.91 -10.48
C TYR A 30 -10.08 -20.06 -11.14
N ASP A 31 -10.27 -18.81 -10.71
CA ASP A 31 -11.22 -17.85 -11.29
C ASP A 31 -10.58 -16.97 -12.36
N TRP A 32 -9.28 -17.15 -12.63
CA TRP A 32 -8.53 -16.29 -13.55
C TRP A 32 -8.81 -16.62 -15.01
N SER A 33 -8.87 -15.57 -15.81
CA SER A 33 -8.86 -15.67 -17.27
C SER A 33 -7.42 -15.75 -17.81
N LEU A 34 -7.26 -16.02 -19.10
CA LEU A 34 -5.97 -16.01 -19.79
C LEU A 34 -5.24 -14.65 -19.71
N VAL A 35 -5.98 -13.55 -19.46
CA VAL A 35 -5.43 -12.19 -19.41
C VAL A 35 -5.26 -11.65 -17.99
N SER A 36 -5.72 -12.37 -16.97
CA SER A 36 -5.72 -11.87 -15.58
C SER A 36 -4.32 -11.56 -15.05
N LEU A 37 -3.33 -12.43 -15.30
CA LEU A 37 -1.95 -12.21 -14.84
C LEU A 37 -1.31 -10.94 -15.44
N PRO A 38 -1.36 -10.71 -16.77
CA PRO A 38 -0.94 -9.44 -17.36
C PRO A 38 -1.63 -8.22 -16.75
N TRP A 39 -2.95 -8.25 -16.52
CA TRP A 39 -3.68 -7.13 -15.92
C TRP A 39 -3.30 -6.87 -14.47
N MET A 40 -3.18 -7.93 -13.67
CA MET A 40 -2.77 -7.82 -12.27
C MET A 40 -1.34 -7.32 -12.09
N SER A 41 -0.42 -7.59 -13.02
CA SER A 41 0.98 -7.16 -12.89
C SER A 41 1.16 -5.64 -12.87
N HIS A 42 0.16 -4.89 -13.36
CA HIS A 42 0.16 -3.43 -13.37
C HIS A 42 -1.06 -2.82 -12.65
N GLY A 43 -1.70 -3.60 -11.76
CA GLY A 43 -2.67 -3.10 -10.78
C GLY A 43 -4.14 -3.18 -11.18
N TYR A 44 -4.49 -3.79 -12.33
CA TYR A 44 -5.89 -4.09 -12.68
C TYR A 44 -6.31 -5.47 -12.12
N GLU A 45 -7.60 -5.75 -12.09
CA GLU A 45 -8.17 -6.97 -11.47
C GLU A 45 -7.88 -7.18 -9.97
N VAL A 46 -7.27 -6.19 -9.30
CA VAL A 46 -7.09 -6.15 -7.85
C VAL A 46 -7.77 -4.88 -7.33
N LEU A 47 -8.73 -5.03 -6.42
CA LEU A 47 -9.31 -3.90 -5.71
C LEU A 47 -8.76 -3.91 -4.29
N ALA A 48 -8.07 -2.83 -3.92
CA ALA A 48 -7.48 -2.66 -2.61
C ALA A 48 -7.95 -1.35 -1.98
N THR A 49 -8.11 -1.35 -0.66
CA THR A 49 -8.31 -0.11 0.09
C THR A 49 -7.00 0.70 0.12
N PRO A 50 -7.07 2.03 0.29
CA PRO A 50 -5.87 2.84 0.51
C PRO A 50 -5.02 2.31 1.67
N LEU A 51 -5.66 1.83 2.75
CA LEU A 51 -4.97 1.27 3.91
C LEU A 51 -4.21 -0.02 3.56
N GLN A 52 -4.78 -0.93 2.76
CA GLN A 52 -4.07 -2.14 2.31
C GLN A 52 -2.82 -1.78 1.47
N VAL A 53 -2.92 -0.79 0.59
CA VAL A 53 -1.77 -0.34 -0.21
C VAL A 53 -0.70 0.30 0.69
N ALA A 54 -1.10 1.16 1.63
CA ALA A 54 -0.17 1.75 2.59
C ALA A 54 0.50 0.68 3.47
N GLN A 55 -0.24 -0.31 3.96
CA GLN A 55 0.27 -1.43 4.76
C GLN A 55 1.28 -2.27 3.96
N ALA A 56 1.03 -2.52 2.68
CA ALA A 56 1.97 -3.24 1.81
C ALA A 56 3.30 -2.48 1.64
N TYR A 57 3.26 -1.17 1.43
CA TYR A 57 4.47 -0.33 1.35
C TYR A 57 5.15 -0.16 2.71
N ALA A 58 4.37 -0.14 3.80
CA ALA A 58 4.90 -0.19 5.16
C ALA A 58 5.67 -1.48 5.43
N ALA A 59 5.24 -2.62 4.86
CA ALA A 59 6.02 -3.84 4.95
C ALA A 59 7.36 -3.73 4.21
N PHE A 60 7.44 -3.01 3.09
CA PHE A 60 8.70 -2.78 2.39
C PHE A 60 9.63 -1.84 3.17
N ALA A 61 9.06 -0.79 3.75
CA ALA A 61 9.74 0.12 4.67
C ALA A 61 10.28 -0.61 5.91
N ASN A 62 9.50 -1.58 6.44
CA ASN A 62 9.81 -2.37 7.63
C ASN A 62 10.54 -3.69 7.31
N GLU A 63 11.51 -3.63 6.40
CA GLU A 63 12.40 -4.76 6.04
C GLU A 63 11.69 -6.09 5.67
N GLY A 64 10.47 -5.97 5.14
CA GLY A 64 9.64 -7.07 4.68
C GLY A 64 8.72 -7.66 5.73
N MET A 65 8.55 -7.04 6.91
CA MET A 65 7.60 -7.48 7.92
C MET A 65 6.29 -6.69 7.83
N LEU A 66 5.19 -7.40 7.53
CA LEU A 66 3.84 -6.83 7.51
C LEU A 66 3.31 -6.76 8.96
N MET A 67 2.87 -5.57 9.37
CA MET A 67 2.37 -5.29 10.72
C MET A 67 0.86 -5.07 10.73
N ARG A 68 0.19 -5.36 11.85
CA ARG A 68 -1.20 -4.92 12.06
C ARG A 68 -1.24 -3.40 12.28
N PRO A 69 -2.02 -2.64 11.50
CA PRO A 69 -2.19 -1.21 11.73
C PRO A 69 -3.14 -0.95 12.90
N TYR A 70 -2.96 0.19 13.56
CA TYR A 70 -3.82 0.68 14.64
C TYR A 70 -4.12 2.15 14.41
N LEU A 71 -5.35 2.55 14.73
CA LEU A 71 -5.76 3.94 14.85
C LEU A 71 -5.72 4.40 16.31
N VAL A 72 -6.11 3.53 17.24
CA VAL A 72 -6.11 3.81 18.67
C VAL A 72 -4.83 3.27 19.29
N ASP A 73 -4.06 4.13 19.96
CA ASP A 73 -2.88 3.70 20.72
C ASP A 73 -3.32 3.11 22.07
N LYS A 74 -4.08 3.90 22.83
CA LYS A 74 -4.48 3.57 24.20
C LYS A 74 -5.88 4.11 24.52
N ILE A 75 -6.65 3.38 25.32
CA ILE A 75 -7.91 3.84 25.91
C ILE A 75 -7.78 3.81 27.43
N GLU A 76 -8.11 4.93 28.07
CA GLU A 76 -8.15 5.06 29.53
C GLU A 76 -9.59 5.29 30.00
N ASP A 77 -9.96 4.72 31.14
CA ASP A 77 -11.23 5.03 31.80
C ASP A 77 -11.17 6.36 32.55
N GLN A 78 -12.31 6.78 33.13
CA GLN A 78 -12.41 8.02 33.91
C GLN A 78 -11.52 8.06 35.17
N ASN A 79 -10.98 6.91 35.61
CA ASN A 79 -10.11 6.79 36.76
C ASN A 79 -8.62 6.70 36.36
N GLY A 80 -8.30 6.78 35.06
CA GLY A 80 -6.94 6.63 34.54
C GLY A 80 -6.47 5.18 34.41
N ASN A 81 -7.36 4.18 34.54
CA ASN A 81 -6.99 2.79 34.30
C ASN A 81 -6.95 2.52 32.79
N ILE A 82 -5.95 1.74 32.37
CA ILE A 82 -5.78 1.34 30.99
C ILE A 82 -6.81 0.25 30.66
N VAL A 83 -7.70 0.52 29.70
CA VAL A 83 -8.74 -0.41 29.22
C VAL A 83 -8.29 -1.10 27.92
N LEU A 84 -7.52 -0.40 27.10
CA LEU A 84 -6.92 -0.92 25.88
C LEU A 84 -5.50 -0.34 25.75
N ASP A 85 -4.56 -1.18 25.38
CA ASP A 85 -3.16 -0.83 25.10
C ASP A 85 -2.72 -1.61 23.85
N ASN A 86 -2.70 -0.94 22.70
CA ASN A 86 -2.35 -1.57 21.44
C ASN A 86 -0.83 -1.61 21.28
N THR A 87 -0.27 -2.83 21.28
CA THR A 87 1.15 -3.04 21.02
C THR A 87 1.40 -3.51 19.57
N PRO A 88 2.59 -3.23 18.98
CA PRO A 88 2.91 -3.67 17.64
C PRO A 88 2.78 -5.18 17.47
N VAL A 89 2.03 -5.63 16.47
CA VAL A 89 1.83 -7.05 16.15
C VAL A 89 2.40 -7.36 14.76
N GLU A 90 3.39 -8.24 14.73
CA GLU A 90 3.92 -8.82 13.49
C GLU A 90 2.93 -9.84 12.91
N ILE A 91 2.52 -9.66 11.66
CA ILE A 91 1.61 -10.60 10.99
C ILE A 91 2.43 -11.68 10.27
N ARG A 92 3.34 -11.27 9.39
CA ARG A 92 4.17 -12.17 8.57
C ARG A 92 5.28 -11.44 7.83
N ARG A 93 6.32 -12.19 7.46
CA ARG A 93 7.35 -11.73 6.53
C ARG A 93 6.91 -11.92 5.07
N VAL A 94 6.84 -10.83 4.30
CA VAL A 94 6.43 -10.80 2.89
C VAL A 94 7.62 -10.81 1.93
N ALA A 95 8.77 -10.33 2.37
CA ALA A 95 10.01 -10.29 1.60
C ALA A 95 11.24 -10.41 2.50
N ARG A 96 12.37 -10.80 1.91
CA ARG A 96 13.68 -10.78 2.60
C ARG A 96 14.27 -9.39 2.48
N LYS A 97 14.96 -8.92 3.53
CA LYS A 97 15.69 -7.66 3.55
C LYS A 97 16.58 -7.47 2.31
N ASN A 98 17.39 -8.48 1.96
CA ASN A 98 18.27 -8.43 0.79
C ASN A 98 17.52 -8.28 -0.55
N THR A 99 16.29 -8.77 -0.65
CA THR A 99 15.46 -8.55 -1.84
C THR A 99 14.99 -7.11 -1.90
N LEU A 100 14.53 -6.55 -0.78
CA LEU A 100 14.07 -5.17 -0.70
C LEU A 100 15.20 -4.16 -0.94
N GLN A 101 16.40 -4.44 -0.45
CA GLN A 101 17.59 -3.61 -0.73
C GLN A 101 17.91 -3.52 -2.23
N LYS A 102 17.62 -4.57 -3.01
CA LYS A 102 17.80 -4.56 -4.47
C LYS A 102 16.69 -3.80 -5.20
N ILE A 103 15.52 -3.69 -4.60
CA ILE A 103 14.35 -3.01 -5.18
C ILE A 103 14.32 -1.53 -4.79
N LEU A 104 14.90 -1.17 -3.64
CA LEU A 104 14.92 0.21 -3.14
C LEU A 104 15.39 1.24 -4.19
N PRO A 105 16.51 1.04 -4.92
CA PRO A 105 16.93 2.00 -5.95
C PRO A 105 15.92 2.15 -7.11
N ILE A 106 15.10 1.12 -7.37
CA ILE A 106 14.04 1.14 -8.39
C ILE A 106 12.86 2.00 -7.92
N PHE A 107 12.55 2.01 -6.62
CA PHE A 107 11.54 2.90 -6.06
C PHE A 107 12.04 4.33 -5.91
N GLU A 108 13.33 4.53 -5.62
CA GLU A 108 13.94 5.87 -5.59
C GLU A 108 13.98 6.50 -6.99
N SER A 109 14.25 5.71 -8.04
CA SER A 109 14.28 6.23 -9.42
C SER A 109 12.91 6.72 -9.94
N VAL A 110 11.82 6.46 -9.23
CA VAL A 110 10.51 7.05 -9.55
C VAL A 110 10.47 8.53 -9.17
N VAL A 111 11.25 8.95 -8.18
CA VAL A 111 11.23 10.28 -7.56
C VAL A 111 12.46 11.09 -7.98
N THR A 112 13.01 10.79 -9.16
CA THR A 112 14.08 11.57 -9.80
C THR A 112 13.51 12.43 -10.93
N ASP A 113 14.29 13.39 -11.44
CA ASP A 113 13.93 14.24 -12.59
C ASP A 113 13.47 13.46 -13.85
N SER A 114 13.89 12.21 -13.99
CA SER A 114 13.51 11.31 -15.09
C SER A 114 12.36 10.34 -14.75
N GLY A 115 11.87 10.38 -13.51
CA GLY A 115 10.87 9.49 -12.97
C GLY A 115 9.45 10.05 -13.06
N THR A 116 8.45 9.18 -12.97
CA THR A 116 7.03 9.61 -13.06
C THR A 116 6.54 10.41 -11.85
N GLY A 117 7.30 10.43 -10.76
CA GLY A 117 6.97 11.07 -9.49
C GLY A 117 7.95 12.18 -9.12
N GLU A 118 8.57 12.84 -10.10
CA GLU A 118 9.52 13.96 -9.92
C GLU A 118 9.05 14.98 -8.86
N TRP A 119 7.77 15.35 -8.86
CA TRP A 119 7.24 16.34 -7.90
C TRP A 119 7.18 15.87 -6.44
N ALA A 120 7.42 14.58 -6.19
CA ALA A 120 7.59 14.07 -4.82
C ALA A 120 9.02 14.29 -4.30
N GLN A 121 9.95 14.78 -5.11
CA GLN A 121 11.33 15.05 -4.70
C GLN A 121 11.40 16.21 -3.70
N ILE A 122 12.16 15.99 -2.63
CA ILE A 122 12.42 16.99 -1.59
C ILE A 122 13.92 17.02 -1.35
N ASP A 123 14.53 18.20 -1.48
CA ASP A 123 15.97 18.37 -1.30
C ASP A 123 16.43 17.88 0.08
N GLY A 124 17.46 17.04 0.08
CA GLY A 124 18.02 16.44 1.30
C GLY A 124 17.22 15.27 1.89
N LEU A 125 16.08 14.88 1.29
CA LEU A 125 15.28 13.75 1.75
C LEU A 125 15.16 12.68 0.65
N ARG A 126 15.69 11.49 0.94
CA ARG A 126 15.56 10.35 0.03
C ARG A 126 14.18 9.71 0.17
N ILE A 127 13.46 9.61 -0.94
CA ILE A 127 12.08 9.11 -0.98
C ILE A 127 12.02 7.95 -1.97
N ALA A 128 11.47 6.83 -1.51
CA ALA A 128 11.19 5.67 -2.36
C ALA A 128 9.68 5.56 -2.55
N GLY A 129 9.19 5.49 -3.78
CA GLY A 129 7.75 5.43 -4.00
C GLY A 129 7.32 5.01 -5.39
N LYS A 130 6.00 5.05 -5.62
CA LYS A 130 5.40 4.69 -6.89
C LYS A 130 4.13 5.48 -7.16
N THR A 131 4.03 5.96 -8.39
CA THR A 131 2.79 6.52 -8.97
C THR A 131 1.80 5.43 -9.35
N GLY A 132 0.52 5.68 -9.13
CA GLY A 132 -0.61 4.87 -9.56
C GLY A 132 -1.57 5.66 -10.43
N THR A 133 -2.10 5.01 -11.47
CA THR A 133 -3.14 5.58 -12.33
C THR A 133 -4.09 4.46 -12.73
N ALA A 134 -5.31 4.50 -12.20
CA ALA A 134 -6.32 3.48 -12.46
C ALA A 134 -7.54 4.09 -13.15
N LYS A 135 -8.02 3.46 -14.21
CA LYS A 135 -9.31 3.84 -14.83
C LYS A 135 -10.47 3.42 -13.94
N LYS A 136 -11.43 4.33 -13.74
CA LYS A 136 -12.67 4.02 -13.01
C LYS A 136 -13.61 3.21 -13.88
N VAL A 137 -14.24 2.21 -13.28
CA VAL A 137 -15.31 1.42 -13.89
C VAL A 137 -16.66 2.06 -13.56
N TYR A 138 -17.48 2.28 -14.58
CA TYR A 138 -18.87 2.72 -14.44
C TYR A 138 -19.75 1.77 -15.24
N GLN A 139 -20.78 1.19 -14.61
CA GLN A 139 -21.71 0.24 -15.24
C GLN A 139 -21.00 -0.89 -16.01
N GLY A 140 -19.94 -1.46 -15.43
CA GLY A 140 -19.19 -2.58 -16.01
C GLY A 140 -18.24 -2.22 -17.16
N ARG A 141 -18.04 -0.93 -17.45
CA ARG A 141 -17.09 -0.46 -18.49
C ARG A 141 -16.09 0.53 -17.92
N TYR A 142 -14.86 0.51 -18.43
CA TYR A 142 -13.90 1.55 -18.11
C TYR A 142 -14.36 2.89 -18.67
N SER A 143 -14.26 3.93 -17.85
CA SER A 143 -14.51 5.30 -18.22
C SER A 143 -13.19 6.04 -18.50
N ASN A 144 -13.29 7.29 -18.99
CA ASN A 144 -12.14 8.21 -19.11
C ASN A 144 -11.87 8.98 -17.81
N LYS A 145 -12.40 8.51 -16.68
CA LYS A 145 -12.17 9.06 -15.35
C LYS A 145 -11.11 8.23 -14.64
N TYR A 146 -10.23 8.88 -13.91
CA TYR A 146 -9.07 8.25 -13.30
C TYR A 146 -9.05 8.45 -11.78
N LEU A 147 -8.46 7.48 -11.12
CA LEU A 147 -7.94 7.60 -9.77
C LEU A 147 -6.42 7.74 -9.91
N ALA A 148 -5.90 8.91 -9.54
CA ALA A 148 -4.45 9.13 -9.47
C ALA A 148 -4.00 8.87 -8.03
N SER A 149 -2.83 8.26 -7.87
CA SER A 149 -2.27 8.04 -6.55
C SER A 149 -0.74 8.10 -6.55
N PHE A 150 -0.19 8.35 -5.38
CA PHE A 150 1.21 8.15 -5.09
C PHE A 150 1.32 7.45 -3.73
N VAL A 151 2.20 6.47 -3.63
CA VAL A 151 2.56 5.86 -2.35
C VAL A 151 4.07 5.81 -2.24
N GLY A 152 4.60 6.21 -1.09
CA GLY A 152 6.03 6.19 -0.84
C GLY A 152 6.37 6.11 0.64
N PHE A 153 7.63 5.85 0.93
CA PHE A 153 8.18 5.82 2.27
C PHE A 153 9.50 6.58 2.33
N PHE A 154 9.77 7.17 3.49
CA PHE A 154 10.93 8.05 3.70
C PHE A 154 11.32 8.15 5.18
N PRO A 155 12.58 8.52 5.48
CA PRO A 155 13.73 8.52 4.57
C PRO A 155 14.03 7.11 4.02
N ALA A 156 14.49 6.99 2.78
CA ALA A 156 14.63 5.69 2.11
C ALA A 156 15.65 4.74 2.81
N GLU A 157 16.71 5.30 3.41
CA GLU A 157 17.76 4.58 4.14
C GLU A 157 17.36 4.09 5.53
N ASP A 158 16.45 4.79 6.21
CA ASP A 158 15.93 4.44 7.53
C ASP A 158 14.46 4.85 7.61
N PRO A 159 13.55 4.09 6.96
CA PRO A 159 12.16 4.50 6.80
C PRO A 159 11.45 4.72 8.13
N LYS A 160 10.87 5.91 8.30
CA LYS A 160 10.03 6.27 9.46
C LYS A 160 8.57 6.46 9.10
N TYR A 161 8.29 6.83 7.85
CA TYR A 161 6.96 7.19 7.39
C TYR A 161 6.61 6.47 6.10
N VAL A 162 5.33 6.17 5.95
CA VAL A 162 4.70 5.76 4.69
C VAL A 162 3.57 6.73 4.43
N CYS A 163 3.53 7.31 3.23
CA CYS A 163 2.49 8.23 2.81
C CYS A 163 1.82 7.68 1.56
N LEU A 164 0.49 7.64 1.56
CA LEU A 164 -0.31 7.38 0.39
C LEU A 164 -1.24 8.56 0.15
N ILE A 165 -1.18 9.11 -1.06
CA ILE A 165 -2.04 10.20 -1.52
C ILE A 165 -2.88 9.67 -2.69
N MET A 166 -4.15 10.04 -2.71
CA MET A 166 -5.10 9.63 -3.74
C MET A 166 -5.97 10.81 -4.15
N LEU A 167 -6.09 11.02 -5.45
CA LEU A 167 -6.92 12.06 -6.06
C LEU A 167 -7.98 11.40 -6.94
N ASN A 168 -9.25 11.68 -6.64
CA ASN A 168 -10.39 11.15 -7.37
C ASN A 168 -10.77 12.12 -8.50
N GLU A 169 -10.62 11.70 -9.75
CA GLU A 169 -10.92 12.48 -10.95
C GLU A 169 -10.23 13.85 -11.00
N PRO A 170 -8.89 13.93 -10.78
CA PRO A 170 -8.18 15.20 -10.84
C PRO A 170 -8.28 15.81 -12.24
N LYS A 171 -8.34 17.14 -12.29
CA LYS A 171 -8.27 17.92 -13.52
C LYS A 171 -6.94 18.68 -13.53
N THR A 172 -6.34 18.77 -14.71
CA THR A 172 -5.25 19.71 -14.99
C THR A 172 -5.80 21.11 -15.18
#